data_AF-A0A3Q2Q0J3-F1
#
_entry.id   AF-A0A3Q2Q0J3-F1
#
_cell.length_a   1.000
_cell.length_b   1.000
_cell.length_c   1.000
_cell.angle_alpha   90.00
_cell.angle_beta   90.00
_cell.angle_gamma   90.00
#
_symmetry.space_group_name_H-M   'P 1'
#
loop_
_entity.id
_entity.type
_entity.pdbx_description
1 polymer ?
#
loop_
_entity_poly.entity_id
_entity_poly.type
_entity_poly.pdbx_seq_one_letter_code
_entity_poly.pdbx_strand_id
1 'polypeptide(L)'
;MDSGRKFWFQAGWLAVGLLSACCGLPTEPKALPGEVQDVYDSLWTNNLDVAEQTLATPFLQHMQFGDLQADDYVSFMIQDINYLLNVTDLLKEMVQKVKSPDDLKTFMEKRYQSYKQFADLMLTQFNLNSLPDIKPIPAMEKYLADYKAIMEKEKPIFFAVSLLPCSRLWIWLANQLKETYGNAYFVWKKNNMHGNPEKHYRALLNKYLKTPDKLKRANQIFRQQMQNEKNFFSASLQE
;
A
#
# COMPACT_ATOMS: atom_id res chain seq x y z
N MET A 1 31.60 8.62 20.97
CA MET A 1 30.26 9.19 20.74
C MET A 1 29.71 8.50 19.50
N ASP A 2 28.91 7.48 19.76
CA ASP A 2 28.44 6.47 18.83
C ASP A 2 27.07 6.92 18.30
N SER A 3 26.95 7.15 16.99
CA SER A 3 25.70 7.62 16.37
C SER A 3 24.99 6.44 15.72
N GLY A 4 23.95 5.96 16.41
CA GLY A 4 23.15 4.80 16.03
C GLY A 4 22.48 4.95 14.67
N ARG A 5 23.03 4.27 13.67
CA ARG A 5 22.37 3.91 12.41
C ARG A 5 22.56 2.42 12.17
N LYS A 6 21.69 1.61 12.77
CA LYS A 6 21.52 0.19 12.43
C LYS A 6 20.07 -0.21 12.71
N PHE A 7 19.24 -0.25 11.69
CA PHE A 7 18.05 -1.10 11.72
C PHE A 7 17.85 -1.77 10.36
N TRP A 8 18.16 -3.07 10.38
CA TRP A 8 17.83 -4.15 9.43
C TRP A 8 18.52 -4.17 8.05
N PHE A 9 19.73 -4.75 8.00
CA PHE A 9 20.23 -5.47 6.83
C PHE A 9 21.08 -6.68 7.24
N GLN A 10 20.73 -7.85 6.69
CA GLN A 10 21.54 -9.04 6.31
C GLN A 10 20.60 -10.28 6.32
N ALA A 11 20.64 -11.24 5.40
CA ALA A 11 21.45 -11.49 4.21
C ALA A 11 20.74 -12.56 3.33
N GLY A 12 21.10 -12.67 2.05
CA GLY A 12 20.79 -13.83 1.20
C GLY A 12 20.95 -13.54 -0.30
N TRP A 13 22.05 -14.00 -0.90
CA TRP A 13 22.43 -13.82 -2.31
C TRP A 13 21.94 -14.97 -3.22
N LEU A 14 21.84 -14.65 -4.53
CA LEU A 14 21.98 -15.46 -5.77
C LEU A 14 21.06 -16.67 -6.04
N ALA A 15 20.26 -16.57 -7.11
CA ALA A 15 20.42 -17.43 -8.30
C ALA A 15 19.69 -16.85 -9.54
N VAL A 16 20.38 -16.91 -10.68
CA VAL A 16 19.96 -16.52 -12.04
C VAL A 16 19.20 -17.68 -12.69
N GLY A 17 18.20 -17.38 -13.53
CA GLY A 17 17.56 -18.35 -14.42
C GLY A 17 16.66 -17.71 -15.48
N LEU A 18 17.20 -17.53 -16.69
CA LEU A 18 16.47 -17.27 -17.94
C LEU A 18 15.66 -18.51 -18.36
N LEU A 19 14.43 -18.33 -18.88
CA LEU A 19 13.99 -19.00 -20.12
C LEU A 19 12.60 -18.52 -20.62
N SER A 20 12.65 -18.00 -21.84
CA SER A 20 11.73 -18.05 -22.98
C SER A 20 10.20 -18.09 -22.79
N ALA A 21 9.58 -17.13 -23.49
CA ALA A 21 8.18 -17.08 -23.86
C ALA A 21 7.75 -18.26 -24.75
N CYS A 22 6.52 -18.74 -24.53
CA CYS A 22 5.67 -19.39 -25.53
C CYS A 22 4.24 -18.88 -25.36
N CYS A 23 3.66 -18.39 -26.46
CA CYS A 23 2.30 -17.92 -26.57
C CYS A 23 1.28 -19.00 -26.18
N GLY A 24 0.34 -18.64 -25.31
CA GLY A 24 -0.89 -19.40 -25.04
C GLY A 24 -2.01 -18.42 -24.72
N LEU A 25 -3.14 -18.57 -25.39
CA LEU A 25 -4.37 -17.79 -25.17
C LEU A 25 -4.81 -17.90 -23.69
N PRO A 26 -5.46 -16.88 -23.10
CA PRO A 26 -5.87 -16.92 -21.70
C PRO A 26 -7.07 -17.85 -21.54
N THR A 27 -6.83 -19.08 -21.12
CA THR A 27 -7.85 -19.90 -20.48
C THR A 27 -7.88 -19.51 -19.00
N GLU A 28 -9.07 -19.17 -18.49
CA GLU A 28 -9.26 -18.96 -17.05
C GLU A 28 -8.72 -20.18 -16.29
N PRO A 29 -7.83 -19.99 -15.29
CA PRO A 29 -7.30 -21.11 -14.53
C PRO A 29 -8.44 -21.72 -13.69
N LYS A 30 -8.95 -22.87 -14.13
CA LYS A 30 -9.75 -23.76 -13.28
C LYS A 30 -8.84 -24.29 -12.18
N ALA A 31 -9.03 -23.78 -10.96
CA ALA A 31 -8.35 -24.29 -9.77
C ALA A 31 -8.58 -25.80 -9.63
N LEU A 32 -7.50 -26.55 -9.41
CA LEU A 32 -7.57 -27.97 -9.10
C LEU A 32 -8.25 -28.16 -7.73
N PRO A 33 -9.12 -29.18 -7.55
CA PRO A 33 -9.74 -29.44 -6.26
C PRO A 33 -8.67 -29.80 -5.22
N GLY A 34 -8.40 -28.88 -4.28
CA GLY A 34 -7.48 -29.12 -3.15
C GLY A 34 -6.37 -28.08 -2.96
N GLU A 35 -6.14 -27.19 -3.92
CA GLU A 35 -5.15 -26.11 -3.75
C GLU A 35 -5.77 -24.96 -2.95
N VAL A 36 -5.20 -24.66 -1.78
CA VAL A 36 -5.61 -23.47 -1.01
C VAL A 36 -5.23 -22.25 -1.85
N GLN A 37 -6.23 -21.60 -2.45
CA GLN A 37 -6.00 -20.39 -3.24
C GLN A 37 -5.22 -19.37 -2.40
N ASP A 38 -4.08 -18.93 -2.94
CA ASP A 38 -3.33 -17.85 -2.32
C ASP A 38 -4.05 -16.52 -2.56
N VAL A 39 -4.84 -16.10 -1.58
CA VAL A 39 -5.67 -14.89 -1.67
C VAL A 39 -4.79 -13.66 -1.78
N TYR A 40 -3.66 -13.63 -1.08
CA TYR A 40 -2.75 -12.49 -1.11
C TYR A 40 -2.18 -12.24 -2.51
N ASP A 41 -1.72 -13.28 -3.20
CA ASP A 41 -1.20 -13.13 -4.56
C ASP A 41 -2.32 -13.01 -5.60
N SER A 42 -3.44 -13.72 -5.42
CA SER A 42 -4.59 -13.59 -6.33
C SER A 42 -5.14 -12.16 -6.35
N LEU A 43 -5.28 -11.49 -5.20
CA LEU A 43 -5.74 -10.10 -5.13
C LEU A 43 -4.81 -9.15 -5.90
N TRP A 44 -3.50 -9.37 -5.83
CA TRP A 44 -2.54 -8.55 -6.56
C TRP A 44 -2.57 -8.82 -8.06
N THR A 45 -2.44 -10.09 -8.45
CA THR A 45 -2.42 -10.48 -9.88
C THR A 45 -3.68 -10.02 -10.60
N ASN A 46 -4.85 -10.12 -9.96
CA ASN A 46 -6.13 -9.69 -10.53
C ASN A 46 -6.26 -8.17 -10.68
N ASN A 47 -5.37 -7.38 -10.09
CA ASN A 47 -5.42 -5.91 -10.09
C ASN A 47 -4.09 -5.29 -10.50
N LEU A 48 -3.20 -6.08 -11.13
CA LEU A 48 -1.91 -5.60 -11.65
C LEU A 48 -2.11 -4.51 -12.70
N ASP A 49 -3.20 -4.59 -13.47
CA ASP A 49 -3.58 -3.56 -14.44
C ASP A 49 -3.69 -2.16 -13.82
N VAL A 50 -4.18 -2.06 -12.57
CA VAL A 50 -4.28 -0.77 -11.88
C VAL A 50 -2.91 -0.30 -11.41
N ALA A 51 -2.03 -1.20 -10.96
CA ALA A 51 -0.66 -0.85 -10.59
C ALA A 51 0.12 -0.29 -11.79
N GLU A 52 0.00 -0.94 -12.95
CA GLU A 52 0.63 -0.50 -14.20
C GLU A 52 0.09 0.86 -14.65
N GLN A 53 -1.22 1.09 -14.55
CA GLN A 53 -1.81 2.40 -14.81
C GLN A 53 -1.33 3.46 -13.80
N THR A 54 -1.17 3.11 -12.52
CA THR A 54 -0.60 4.02 -11.51
C THR A 54 0.82 4.40 -11.87
N LEU A 55 1.68 3.42 -12.22
CA LEU A 55 3.05 3.68 -12.64
C LEU A 55 3.10 4.65 -13.82
N ALA A 56 2.17 4.54 -14.76
CA ALA A 56 2.09 5.39 -15.95
C ALA A 56 1.51 6.80 -15.69
N THR A 57 1.14 7.15 -14.45
CA THR A 57 0.63 8.50 -14.15
C THR A 57 1.69 9.58 -14.43
N PRO A 58 1.29 10.76 -14.95
CA PRO A 58 2.21 11.86 -15.21
C PRO A 58 3.08 12.22 -14.00
N PHE A 59 2.49 12.26 -12.80
CA PHE A 59 3.21 12.52 -11.56
C PHE A 59 4.41 11.57 -11.37
N LEU A 60 4.21 10.25 -11.45
CA LEU A 60 5.28 9.27 -11.28
C LEU A 60 6.29 9.28 -12.43
N GLN A 61 5.84 9.58 -13.67
CA GLN A 61 6.77 9.74 -14.79
C GLN A 61 7.69 10.94 -14.60
N HIS A 62 7.15 12.08 -14.16
CA HIS A 62 7.95 13.27 -13.84
C HIS A 62 8.88 13.04 -12.63
N MET A 63 8.46 12.28 -11.61
CA MET A 63 9.37 11.85 -10.54
C MET A 63 10.53 11.02 -11.10
N GLN A 64 10.25 10.06 -11.99
CA GLN A 64 11.27 9.21 -12.61
C GLN A 64 12.24 10.01 -13.49
N PHE A 65 11.77 11.01 -14.23
CA PHE A 65 12.63 11.89 -15.03
C PHE A 65 13.39 12.91 -14.17
N GLY A 66 12.92 13.17 -12.95
CA GLY A 66 13.55 14.13 -12.04
C GLY A 66 13.16 15.58 -12.32
N ASP A 67 12.10 15.79 -13.10
CA ASP A 67 11.60 17.11 -13.53
C ASP A 67 10.23 17.46 -12.95
N LEU A 68 9.63 16.60 -12.10
CA LEU A 68 8.48 16.98 -11.28
C LEU A 68 8.80 18.28 -10.54
N GLN A 69 7.85 19.20 -10.45
CA GLN A 69 8.05 20.44 -9.70
C GLN A 69 8.08 20.15 -8.20
N ALA A 70 8.95 20.86 -7.48
CA ALA A 70 9.11 20.66 -6.04
C ALA A 70 7.80 20.94 -5.28
N ASP A 71 7.02 21.92 -5.73
CA ASP A 71 5.73 22.28 -5.12
C ASP A 71 4.68 21.17 -5.24
N ASP A 72 4.64 20.47 -6.38
CA ASP A 72 3.79 19.29 -6.57
C ASP A 72 4.20 18.15 -5.64
N TYR A 73 5.51 17.88 -5.55
CA TYR A 73 6.03 16.84 -4.66
C TYR A 73 5.74 17.16 -3.19
N VAL A 74 5.95 18.39 -2.75
CA VAL A 74 5.64 18.80 -1.37
C VAL A 74 4.14 18.71 -1.10
N SER A 75 3.30 19.13 -2.04
CA SER A 75 1.84 19.02 -1.93
C SER A 75 1.39 17.56 -1.81
N PHE A 76 1.96 16.67 -2.62
CA PHE A 76 1.75 15.22 -2.53
C PHE A 76 2.14 14.68 -1.15
N MET A 77 3.33 15.02 -0.65
CA MET A 77 3.80 14.54 0.65
C MET A 77 2.91 15.04 1.81
N ILE A 78 2.41 16.28 1.74
CA ILE A 78 1.46 16.80 2.73
C ILE A 78 0.15 15.99 2.71
N GLN A 79 -0.37 15.66 1.53
CA GLN A 79 -1.57 14.82 1.42
C GLN A 79 -1.34 13.39 1.93
N ASP A 80 -0.14 12.83 1.72
CA ASP A 80 0.24 11.52 2.26
C ASP A 80 0.37 11.53 3.80
N ILE A 81 0.87 12.62 4.38
CA ILE A 81 0.84 12.82 5.84
C ILE A 81 -0.61 12.87 6.34
N ASN A 82 -1.50 13.60 5.65
CA ASN A 82 -2.91 13.63 5.99
C ASN A 82 -3.54 12.23 5.93
N TYR A 83 -3.26 11.46 4.88
CA TYR A 83 -3.67 10.07 4.75
C TYR A 83 -3.23 9.24 5.95
N LEU A 84 -1.94 9.27 6.24
CA LEU A 84 -1.31 8.47 7.28
C LEU A 84 -1.92 8.74 8.65
N LEU A 85 -2.15 10.00 8.99
CA LEU A 85 -2.74 10.40 10.27
C LEU A 85 -4.19 9.93 10.39
N ASN A 86 -5.01 10.16 9.35
CA ASN A 86 -6.42 9.74 9.37
C ASN A 86 -6.57 8.21 9.41
N VAL A 87 -5.78 7.47 8.63
CA VAL A 87 -5.82 6.00 8.66
C VAL A 87 -5.28 5.46 9.99
N THR A 88 -4.33 6.14 10.63
CA THR A 88 -3.88 5.80 12.00
C THR A 88 -5.02 5.91 13.00
N ASP A 89 -5.85 6.94 12.91
CA ASP A 89 -7.02 7.11 13.79
C ASP A 89 -8.09 6.04 13.53
N LEU A 90 -8.38 5.72 12.26
CA LEU A 90 -9.27 4.60 11.92
C LEU A 90 -8.75 3.26 12.47
N LEU A 91 -7.43 3.03 12.39
CA LEU A 91 -6.78 1.85 12.98
C LEU A 91 -6.92 1.83 14.51
N LYS A 92 -6.81 2.99 15.17
CA LYS A 92 -7.03 3.12 16.61
C LYS A 92 -8.45 2.72 17.00
N GLU A 93 -9.45 3.15 16.23
CA GLU A 93 -10.84 2.72 16.41
C GLU A 93 -11.01 1.22 16.18
N MET A 94 -10.37 0.68 15.14
CA MET A 94 -10.41 -0.76 14.85
C MET A 94 -9.80 -1.62 15.96
N VAL A 95 -8.72 -1.17 16.61
CA VAL A 95 -8.18 -1.83 17.81
C VAL A 95 -9.21 -1.88 18.94
N GLN A 96 -10.06 -0.86 19.06
CA GLN A 96 -11.15 -0.89 20.04
C GLN A 96 -12.31 -1.78 19.61
N LYS A 97 -12.67 -1.80 18.33
CA LYS A 97 -13.79 -2.59 17.78
C LYS A 97 -13.50 -4.09 17.71
N VAL A 98 -12.27 -4.48 17.36
CA VAL A 98 -11.90 -5.88 17.11
C VAL A 98 -11.42 -6.53 18.41
N LYS A 99 -12.32 -7.19 19.13
CA LYS A 99 -11.99 -7.93 20.36
C LYS A 99 -11.67 -9.40 20.12
N SER A 100 -12.17 -9.97 19.03
CA SER A 100 -11.91 -11.35 18.61
C SER A 100 -12.07 -11.46 17.09
N PRO A 101 -11.52 -12.51 16.46
CA PRO A 101 -10.54 -13.46 17.00
C PRO A 101 -9.16 -12.82 17.25
N ASP A 102 -8.34 -13.44 18.11
CA ASP A 102 -7.09 -12.87 18.63
C ASP A 102 -6.07 -12.50 17.56
N ASP A 103 -5.99 -13.26 16.47
CA ASP A 103 -5.09 -12.96 15.36
C ASP A 103 -5.53 -11.72 14.57
N LEU A 104 -6.83 -11.51 14.37
CA LEU A 104 -7.35 -10.27 13.78
C LEU A 104 -7.15 -9.07 14.71
N LYS A 105 -7.39 -9.23 16.01
CA LYS A 105 -7.09 -8.20 17.01
C LYS A 105 -5.60 -7.83 16.99
N THR A 106 -4.72 -8.83 17.08
CA THR A 106 -3.27 -8.66 17.03
C THR A 106 -2.83 -8.00 15.73
N PHE A 107 -3.44 -8.35 14.61
CA PHE A 107 -3.18 -7.70 13.32
C PHE A 107 -3.51 -6.21 13.39
N MET A 108 -4.70 -5.83 13.85
CA MET A 108 -5.09 -4.41 13.97
C MET A 108 -4.17 -3.64 14.91
N GLU A 109 -3.82 -4.22 16.06
CA GLU A 109 -2.88 -3.61 17.02
C GLU A 109 -1.51 -3.37 16.39
N LYS A 110 -0.94 -4.38 15.71
CA LYS A 110 0.36 -4.24 15.03
C LYS A 110 0.32 -3.25 13.89
N ARG A 111 -0.77 -3.17 13.12
CA ARG A 111 -0.94 -2.16 12.06
C ARG A 111 -1.06 -0.76 12.63
N TYR A 112 -1.86 -0.57 13.68
CA TYR A 112 -1.97 0.70 14.39
C TYR A 112 -0.60 1.19 14.90
N GLN A 113 0.16 0.33 15.58
CA GLN A 113 1.49 0.72 16.08
C GLN A 113 2.46 1.08 14.95
N SER A 114 2.46 0.31 13.85
CA SER A 114 3.29 0.59 12.68
C SER A 114 2.93 1.92 12.02
N TYR A 115 1.63 2.20 11.83
CA TYR A 115 1.15 3.44 11.24
C TYR A 115 1.44 4.63 12.15
N LYS A 116 1.21 4.50 13.46
CA LYS A 116 1.53 5.54 14.43
C LYS A 116 3.02 5.89 14.43
N GLN A 117 3.90 4.88 14.47
CA GLN A 117 5.35 5.11 14.43
C GLN A 117 5.78 5.81 13.13
N PHE A 118 5.18 5.43 12.00
CA PHE A 118 5.46 6.07 10.73
C PHE A 118 4.92 7.51 10.70
N ALA A 119 3.73 7.75 11.25
CA ALA A 119 3.14 9.09 11.35
C ALA A 119 4.00 10.02 12.21
N ASP A 120 4.45 9.57 13.37
CA ASP A 120 5.34 10.32 14.26
C ASP A 120 6.66 10.67 13.54
N LEU A 121 7.21 9.72 12.77
CA LEU A 121 8.42 9.94 11.96
C LEU A 121 8.19 11.00 10.87
N MET A 122 7.10 10.89 10.13
CA MET A 122 6.78 11.83 9.04
C MET A 122 6.53 13.25 9.57
N LEU A 123 5.79 13.40 10.66
CA LEU A 123 5.61 14.68 11.34
C LEU A 123 6.95 15.30 11.75
N THR A 124 7.84 14.48 12.33
CA THR A 124 9.18 14.94 12.72
C THR A 124 10.01 15.37 11.51
N GLN A 125 10.01 14.60 10.43
CA GLN A 125 10.76 14.90 9.21
C GLN A 125 10.31 16.20 8.54
N PHE A 126 9.01 16.51 8.62
CA PHE A 126 8.43 17.72 8.05
C PHE A 126 8.33 18.88 9.05
N ASN A 127 8.90 18.74 10.26
CA ASN A 127 8.83 19.74 11.35
C ASN A 127 7.41 20.16 11.71
N LEU A 128 6.48 19.20 11.76
CA LEU A 128 5.07 19.39 12.10
C LEU A 128 4.82 18.93 13.55
N ASN A 129 4.19 19.77 14.37
CA ASN A 129 3.97 19.49 15.79
C ASN A 129 2.81 18.52 16.08
N SER A 130 1.81 18.47 15.18
CA SER A 130 0.59 17.65 15.31
C SER A 130 -0.08 17.51 13.94
N LEU A 131 -1.25 16.85 13.88
CA LEU A 131 -2.18 16.91 12.74
C LEU A 131 -2.30 18.36 12.27
N PRO A 132 -1.68 18.75 11.15
CA PRO A 132 -1.88 20.07 10.61
C PRO A 132 -3.31 20.12 10.07
N ASP A 133 -3.91 21.30 10.01
CA ASP A 133 -5.21 21.49 9.33
C ASP A 133 -4.98 21.38 7.81
N ILE A 134 -4.72 20.16 7.35
CA ILE A 134 -4.48 19.85 5.95
C ILE A 134 -5.83 19.69 5.30
N LYS A 135 -6.15 20.60 4.37
CA LYS A 135 -7.32 20.43 3.53
C LYS A 135 -7.06 19.26 2.56
N PRO A 136 -7.80 18.14 2.66
CA PRO A 136 -7.62 17.03 1.72
C PRO A 136 -8.07 17.45 0.31
N ILE A 137 -7.36 16.98 -0.70
CA ILE A 137 -7.83 17.09 -2.10
C ILE A 137 -9.00 16.13 -2.34
N PRO A 138 -9.86 16.35 -3.35
CA PRO A 138 -11.02 15.49 -3.58
C PRO A 138 -10.70 13.99 -3.72
N ALA A 139 -9.57 13.65 -4.34
CA ALA A 139 -9.11 12.26 -4.44
C ALA A 139 -8.81 11.66 -3.06
N MET A 140 -8.19 12.43 -2.16
CA MET A 140 -7.86 12.01 -0.79
C MET A 140 -9.11 11.94 0.09
N GLU A 141 -10.03 12.91 -0.02
CA GLU A 141 -11.33 12.87 0.66
C GLU A 141 -12.08 11.58 0.34
N LYS A 142 -12.15 11.23 -0.95
CA LYS A 142 -12.79 10.00 -1.41
C LYS A 142 -12.08 8.76 -0.88
N TYR A 143 -10.74 8.75 -0.87
CA TYR A 143 -9.94 7.64 -0.36
C TYR A 143 -10.23 7.37 1.13
N LEU A 144 -10.21 8.43 1.95
CA LEU A 144 -10.48 8.33 3.39
C LEU A 144 -11.94 7.95 3.67
N ALA A 145 -12.90 8.49 2.90
CA ALA A 145 -14.30 8.12 2.99
C ALA A 145 -14.53 6.63 2.70
N ASP A 146 -13.82 6.06 1.72
CA ASP A 146 -13.90 4.63 1.42
C ASP A 146 -13.36 3.76 2.56
N TYR A 147 -12.23 4.14 3.16
CA TYR A 147 -11.72 3.45 4.35
C TYR A 147 -12.74 3.46 5.49
N LYS A 148 -13.34 4.61 5.77
CA LYS A 148 -14.37 4.75 6.81
C LYS A 148 -15.60 3.90 6.49
N ALA A 149 -16.07 3.92 5.25
CA ALA A 149 -17.20 3.11 4.82
C ALA A 149 -16.93 1.60 4.99
N ILE A 150 -15.72 1.14 4.66
CA ILE A 150 -15.30 -0.26 4.86
C ILE A 150 -15.26 -0.57 6.37
N MET A 151 -14.66 0.29 7.18
CA MET A 151 -14.58 0.12 8.63
C MET A 151 -15.96 -0.02 9.29
N GLU A 152 -16.93 0.77 8.84
CA GLU A 152 -18.29 0.81 9.40
C GLU A 152 -19.15 -0.36 8.93
N LYS A 153 -19.12 -0.66 7.62
CA LYS A 153 -20.10 -1.56 6.98
C LYS A 153 -19.61 -2.99 6.80
N GLU A 154 -18.30 -3.22 6.84
CA GLU A 154 -17.72 -4.54 6.55
C GLU A 154 -17.21 -5.26 7.79
N LYS A 155 -16.96 -6.56 7.64
CA LYS A 155 -16.25 -7.35 8.66
C LYS A 155 -14.79 -6.89 8.77
N PRO A 156 -14.15 -6.93 9.95
CA PRO A 156 -12.79 -6.44 10.15
C PRO A 156 -11.71 -6.97 9.19
N ILE A 157 -11.84 -8.20 8.73
CA ILE A 157 -10.93 -8.77 7.72
C ILE A 157 -10.90 -7.93 6.43
N PHE A 158 -12.00 -7.30 6.03
CA PHE A 158 -12.06 -6.48 4.83
C PHE A 158 -11.38 -5.12 5.01
N PHE A 159 -11.29 -4.62 6.25
CA PHE A 159 -10.42 -3.48 6.56
C PHE A 159 -8.93 -3.88 6.44
N ALA A 160 -8.57 -5.10 6.82
CA ALA A 160 -7.23 -5.62 6.54
C ALA A 160 -6.98 -5.73 5.02
N VAL A 161 -7.97 -6.19 4.23
CA VAL A 161 -7.86 -6.18 2.76
C VAL A 161 -7.66 -4.77 2.22
N SER A 162 -8.37 -3.76 2.76
CA SER A 162 -8.29 -2.40 2.27
C SER A 162 -6.94 -1.72 2.54
N LEU A 163 -6.20 -2.13 3.56
CA LEU A 163 -4.85 -1.63 3.88
C LEU A 163 -3.74 -2.23 2.99
N LEU A 164 -4.01 -3.36 2.33
CA LEU A 164 -3.00 -4.11 1.60
C LEU A 164 -2.50 -3.39 0.33
N PRO A 165 -3.36 -2.75 -0.51
CA PRO A 165 -2.93 -1.98 -1.67
C PRO A 165 -1.78 -1.01 -1.39
N CYS A 166 -1.94 -0.10 -0.43
CA CYS A 166 -0.88 0.81 0.01
C CYS A 166 0.42 0.05 0.37
N SER A 167 0.30 -0.98 1.20
CA SER A 167 1.44 -1.76 1.71
C SER A 167 2.23 -2.49 0.61
N ARG A 168 1.61 -2.83 -0.53
CA ARG A 168 2.22 -3.61 -1.61
C ARG A 168 2.54 -2.76 -2.84
N LEU A 169 1.66 -1.84 -3.21
CA LEU A 169 1.79 -1.00 -4.40
C LEU A 169 2.98 -0.07 -4.29
N TRP A 170 3.19 0.60 -3.15
CA TRP A 170 4.29 1.55 -2.98
C TRP A 170 5.66 0.87 -3.12
N ILE A 171 5.80 -0.34 -2.56
CA ILE A 171 7.00 -1.17 -2.73
C ILE A 171 7.19 -1.54 -4.20
N TRP A 172 6.13 -1.98 -4.87
CA TRP A 172 6.20 -2.36 -6.27
C TRP A 172 6.59 -1.17 -7.16
N LEU A 173 5.95 -0.01 -6.99
CA LEU A 173 6.25 1.22 -7.73
C LEU A 173 7.72 1.62 -7.57
N ALA A 174 8.22 1.71 -6.33
CA ALA A 174 9.62 2.06 -6.07
C ALA A 174 10.62 1.09 -6.74
N ASN A 175 10.24 -0.18 -6.92
CA ASN A 175 11.07 -1.16 -7.63
C ASN A 175 10.91 -1.11 -9.16
N GLN A 176 9.81 -0.55 -9.69
CA GLN A 176 9.61 -0.38 -11.14
C GLN A 176 10.21 0.92 -11.68
N LEU A 177 10.20 2.00 -10.89
CA LEU A 177 10.74 3.28 -11.31
C LEU A 177 12.26 3.15 -11.56
N LYS A 178 12.76 3.79 -12.62
CA LYS A 178 14.11 3.54 -13.17
C LYS A 178 15.16 4.56 -12.75
N GLU A 179 14.79 5.59 -12.01
CA GLU A 179 15.70 6.62 -11.51
C GLU A 179 16.76 6.03 -10.59
N THR A 180 17.91 6.71 -10.59
CA THR A 180 19.12 6.32 -9.89
C THR A 180 19.62 7.47 -9.02
N TYR A 181 20.74 7.22 -8.33
CA TYR A 181 21.42 8.23 -7.53
C TYR A 181 21.74 9.48 -8.37
N GLY A 182 21.19 10.63 -7.97
CA GLY A 182 21.31 11.90 -8.69
C GLY A 182 19.95 12.49 -9.13
N ASN A 183 18.90 11.66 -9.21
CA ASN A 183 17.53 12.16 -9.36
C ASN A 183 17.05 12.79 -8.04
N ALA A 184 16.38 13.94 -8.12
CA ALA A 184 15.86 14.70 -6.98
C ALA A 184 14.92 13.88 -6.06
N TYR A 185 14.21 12.92 -6.64
CA TYR A 185 13.21 12.06 -5.99
C TYR A 185 13.72 10.66 -5.64
N PHE A 186 15.01 10.37 -5.85
CA PHE A 186 15.60 9.07 -5.54
C PHE A 186 15.42 8.65 -4.08
N VAL A 187 15.35 9.61 -3.14
CA VAL A 187 15.09 9.35 -1.72
C VAL A 187 13.73 8.69 -1.51
N TRP A 188 12.70 9.11 -2.26
CA TRP A 188 11.36 8.51 -2.19
C TRP A 188 11.42 7.02 -2.55
N LYS A 189 12.07 6.68 -3.66
CA LYS A 189 12.27 5.29 -4.08
C LYS A 189 13.06 4.48 -3.05
N LYS A 190 14.17 5.03 -2.55
CA LYS A 190 15.00 4.36 -1.53
C LYS A 190 14.20 4.01 -0.28
N ASN A 191 13.31 4.90 0.16
CA ASN A 191 12.52 4.68 1.36
C ASN A 191 11.39 3.65 1.16
N ASN A 192 10.95 3.44 -0.09
CA ASN A 192 9.81 2.59 -0.40
C ASN A 192 10.17 1.23 -1.02
N MET A 193 11.37 1.03 -1.55
CA MET A 193 11.73 -0.20 -2.29
C MET A 193 11.82 -1.48 -1.44
N HIS A 194 11.65 -1.39 -0.11
CA HIS A 194 11.79 -2.52 0.81
C HIS A 194 10.53 -2.74 1.64
N GLY A 195 10.22 -4.01 1.90
CA GLY A 195 9.13 -4.42 2.78
C GLY A 195 8.73 -5.86 2.53
N ASN A 196 7.99 -6.45 3.47
CA ASN A 196 7.54 -7.84 3.40
C ASN A 196 6.07 -7.97 3.84
N PRO A 197 5.12 -7.28 3.17
CA PRO A 197 3.71 -7.27 3.56
C PRO A 197 3.13 -8.70 3.64
N GLU A 198 3.57 -9.63 2.79
CA GLU A 198 3.12 -11.01 2.79
C GLU A 198 3.25 -11.70 4.16
N LYS A 199 4.27 -11.35 4.96
CA LYS A 199 4.47 -11.89 6.32
C LYS A 199 3.36 -11.51 7.30
N HIS A 200 2.63 -10.44 7.01
CA HIS A 200 1.56 -9.92 7.87
C HIS A 200 0.16 -10.24 7.34
N TYR A 201 0.00 -10.31 6.02
CA TYR A 201 -1.31 -10.44 5.39
C TYR A 201 -1.62 -11.88 4.93
N ARG A 202 -0.65 -12.61 4.35
CA ARG A 202 -0.94 -13.85 3.60
C ARG A 202 -1.69 -14.90 4.42
N ALA A 203 -1.15 -15.27 5.57
CA ALA A 203 -1.79 -16.26 6.46
C ALA A 203 -3.18 -15.79 6.94
N LEU A 204 -3.33 -14.50 7.25
CA LEU A 204 -4.58 -13.94 7.71
C LEU A 204 -5.65 -13.98 6.60
N LEU A 205 -5.32 -13.50 5.40
CA LEU A 205 -6.26 -13.48 4.27
C LEU A 205 -6.69 -14.89 3.87
N ASN A 206 -5.74 -15.82 3.72
CA ASN A 206 -6.03 -17.21 3.36
C ASN A 206 -6.87 -17.93 4.43
N LYS A 207 -6.76 -17.52 5.71
CA LYS A 207 -7.58 -18.06 6.79
C LYS A 207 -9.04 -17.59 6.71
N TYR A 208 -9.29 -16.31 6.44
CA TYR A 208 -10.64 -15.73 6.58
C TYR A 208 -11.45 -15.67 5.28
N LEU A 209 -10.79 -15.64 4.12
CA LEU A 209 -11.39 -15.40 2.79
C LEU A 209 -11.45 -16.69 1.97
N LYS A 210 -12.19 -17.69 2.47
CA LYS A 210 -12.23 -19.04 1.87
C LYS A 210 -13.39 -19.31 0.91
N THR A 211 -14.42 -18.47 0.92
CA THR A 211 -15.64 -18.67 0.12
C THR A 211 -15.62 -17.80 -1.12
N PRO A 212 -16.20 -18.23 -2.25
CA PRO A 212 -16.26 -17.45 -3.49
C PRO A 212 -16.77 -16.01 -3.28
N ASP A 213 -17.83 -15.82 -2.49
CA ASP A 213 -18.37 -14.48 -2.21
C ASP A 213 -17.40 -13.58 -1.44
N LYS A 214 -16.63 -14.15 -0.51
CA LYS A 214 -15.64 -13.40 0.27
C LYS A 214 -14.43 -13.04 -0.60
N LEU A 215 -14.01 -13.95 -1.47
CA LEU A 215 -12.94 -13.71 -2.43
C LEU A 215 -13.35 -12.60 -3.41
N LYS A 216 -14.56 -12.69 -3.96
CA LYS A 216 -15.13 -11.66 -4.84
C LYS A 216 -15.19 -10.30 -4.13
N ARG A 217 -15.71 -10.26 -2.89
CA ARG A 217 -15.80 -9.02 -2.11
C ARG A 217 -14.43 -8.45 -1.76
N ALA A 218 -13.48 -9.31 -1.38
CA ALA A 218 -12.11 -8.90 -1.10
C ALA A 218 -11.46 -8.30 -2.35
N ASN A 219 -11.64 -8.91 -3.52
CA ASN A 219 -11.13 -8.38 -4.78
C ASN A 219 -11.73 -7.02 -5.12
N GLN A 220 -13.04 -6.82 -4.89
CA GLN A 220 -13.69 -5.52 -5.09
C GLN A 220 -13.10 -4.44 -4.17
N ILE A 221 -12.91 -4.74 -2.88
CA ILE A 221 -12.36 -3.79 -1.91
C ILE A 221 -10.89 -3.49 -2.21
N PHE A 222 -10.11 -4.51 -2.53
CA PHE A 222 -8.71 -4.36 -2.94
C PHE A 222 -8.61 -3.47 -4.18
N ARG A 223 -9.40 -3.76 -5.22
CA ARG A 223 -9.44 -2.95 -6.44
C ARG A 223 -9.86 -1.52 -6.18
N GLN A 224 -10.87 -1.30 -5.33
CA GLN A 224 -11.32 0.04 -4.97
C GLN A 224 -10.17 0.86 -4.36
N GLN A 225 -9.39 0.26 -3.46
CA GLN A 225 -8.27 0.96 -2.84
C GLN A 225 -7.07 1.12 -3.78
N MET A 226 -6.79 0.16 -4.67
CA MET A 226 -5.81 0.35 -5.76
C MET A 226 -6.21 1.52 -6.68
N GLN A 227 -7.50 1.68 -6.96
CA GLN A 227 -8.02 2.77 -7.76
C GLN A 227 -7.92 4.12 -7.02
N ASN A 228 -8.11 4.13 -5.71
CA ASN A 228 -7.90 5.32 -4.89
C ASN A 228 -6.42 5.73 -4.86
N GLU A 229 -5.48 4.79 -4.74
CA GLU A 229 -4.04 5.05 -4.90
C GLU A 229 -3.74 5.66 -6.28
N LYS A 230 -4.25 5.06 -7.36
CA LYS A 230 -4.09 5.60 -8.72
C LYS A 230 -4.61 7.02 -8.83
N ASN A 231 -5.80 7.27 -8.30
CA ASN A 231 -6.44 8.58 -8.34
C ASN A 231 -5.64 9.61 -7.54
N PHE A 232 -5.08 9.20 -6.40
CA PHE A 232 -4.22 10.06 -5.59
C PHE A 232 -2.98 10.50 -6.38
N PHE A 233 -2.21 9.55 -6.95
CA PHE A 233 -1.07 9.89 -7.80
C PHE A 233 -1.47 10.74 -9.01
N SER A 234 -2.59 10.42 -9.66
CA SER A 234 -3.08 11.17 -10.83
C SER A 234 -3.45 12.62 -10.49
N ALA A 235 -4.02 12.85 -9.30
CA ALA A 235 -4.45 14.17 -8.84
C ALA A 235 -3.33 14.97 -8.15
N SER A 236 -2.12 14.41 -8.07
CA SER A 236 -0.99 15.02 -7.36
C SER A 236 -0.08 15.87 -8.26
N LEU A 237 -0.40 15.96 -9.55
CA LEU A 237 0.21 16.91 -10.47
C LEU A 237 -0.80 18.03 -10.76
N GLN A 238 -0.40 19.28 -10.54
CA GLN A 238 -1.18 20.44 -10.99
C GLN A 238 -0.71 20.81 -12.40
N GLU A 239 -1.62 20.76 -13.38
CA GLU A 239 -1.36 21.24 -14.75
C GLU A 239 -1.66 22.74 -14.90
#